data_AF-A0A2T2RWY8-F1
#
_entry.id   AF-A0A2T2RWY8-F1
#
_cell.length_a   1.000
_cell.length_b   1.000
_cell.length_c   1.000
_cell.angle_alpha   90.00
_cell.angle_beta   90.00
_cell.angle_gamma   90.00
#
_symmetry.space_group_name_H-M   'P 1'
#
loop_
_entity.id
_entity.type
_entity.pdbx_description
1 polymer ?
#
loop_
_entity_poly.entity_id
_entity_poly.type
_entity_poly.pdbx_seq_one_letter_code
_entity_poly.pdbx_strand_id
1 'polypeptide(L)'
;MVWFLFAALTAMSESFKDVTSKRGLKHLDAYVVSWSLIFFTLPLLLPLLFFIEIPPLGDQFGLALMVGASLNVVAMILYIRALK
;
A
#
# COMPACT_ATOMS: atom_id res chain seq x y z
N MET A 1 -3.14 -13.13 21.18
CA MET A 1 -3.91 -13.99 20.24
C MET A 1 -4.47 -13.21 19.05
N VAL A 2 -5.08 -12.04 19.24
CA VAL A 2 -5.60 -11.19 18.13
C VAL A 2 -4.53 -10.83 17.07
N TRP A 3 -3.28 -10.60 17.50
CA TRP A 3 -2.15 -10.34 16.60
C TRP A 3 -1.89 -11.45 15.57
N PHE A 4 -2.13 -12.71 15.94
CA PHE A 4 -1.96 -13.84 15.02
C PHE A 4 -3.04 -13.84 13.93
N LEU A 5 -4.26 -13.46 14.30
CA LEU A 5 -5.37 -13.30 13.34
C LEU A 5 -5.07 -12.17 12.35
N PHE A 6 -4.60 -11.01 12.83
CA PHE A 6 -4.19 -9.91 11.94
C PHE A 6 -3.02 -10.32 11.04
N ALA A 7 -2.01 -11.02 11.55
CA ALA A 7 -0.90 -11.51 10.74
C ALA A 7 -1.37 -12.47 9.62
N ALA A 8 -2.30 -13.38 9.92
CA ALA A 8 -2.87 -14.28 8.92
C ALA A 8 -3.70 -13.52 7.86
N LEU A 9 -4.51 -12.54 8.26
CA LEU A 9 -5.25 -11.66 7.35
C LEU A 9 -4.33 -10.84 6.45
N THR A 10 -3.23 -10.32 7.01
CA THR A 10 -2.21 -9.60 6.24
C THR A 10 -1.56 -10.52 5.20
N ALA A 11 -1.11 -11.71 5.60
CA ALA A 11 -0.48 -12.67 4.70
C ALA A 11 -1.44 -13.12 3.57
N MET A 12 -2.73 -13.30 3.89
CA MET A 12 -3.76 -13.62 2.90
C MET A 12 -3.96 -12.46 1.92
N SER A 13 -4.04 -11.22 2.42
CA SER A 13 -4.19 -10.02 1.60
C SER A 13 -2.98 -9.79 0.69
N GLU A 14 -1.76 -10.02 1.18
CA GLU A 14 -0.52 -9.99 0.38
C GLU A 14 -0.53 -11.05 -0.72
N SER A 15 -0.91 -12.28 -0.38
CA SER A 15 -1.00 -13.36 -1.39
C SER A 15 -2.03 -13.03 -2.49
N PHE A 16 -3.18 -12.48 -2.12
CA PHE A 16 -4.19 -12.02 -3.09
C PHE A 16 -3.68 -10.87 -3.97
N LYS A 17 -2.98 -9.90 -3.37
CA LYS A 17 -2.33 -8.81 -4.10
C LYS A 17 -1.32 -9.34 -5.11
N ASP A 18 -0.52 -10.34 -4.75
CA ASP A 18 0.51 -10.91 -5.63
C ASP A 18 -0.09 -11.67 -6.82
N VAL A 19 -1.11 -12.50 -6.57
CA VAL A 19 -1.81 -13.23 -7.64
C VAL A 19 -2.51 -12.25 -8.59
N THR A 20 -3.16 -11.22 -8.04
CA THR A 20 -3.85 -10.19 -8.84
C THR A 20 -2.86 -9.33 -9.62
N SER A 21 -1.72 -8.95 -9.02
CA SER A 21 -0.67 -8.18 -9.68
C SER A 21 -0.01 -8.98 -10.81
N LYS A 22 0.29 -10.26 -10.60
CA LYS A 22 0.79 -11.16 -11.66
C LYS A 22 -0.19 -11.31 -12.82
N ARG A 23 -1.50 -11.35 -12.54
CA ARG A 23 -2.54 -11.42 -13.57
C ARG A 23 -2.70 -10.10 -14.31
N GLY A 24 -2.59 -8.97 -13.60
CA GLY A 24 -2.61 -7.62 -14.18
C GLY A 24 -1.40 -7.33 -15.05
N LEU A 25 -0.20 -7.73 -14.64
CA LEU A 25 1.06 -7.59 -15.38
C LEU A 25 1.08 -8.28 -16.75
N LYS A 26 0.19 -9.25 -17.00
CA LYS A 26 0.04 -9.88 -18.33
C LYS A 26 -0.60 -8.96 -19.37
N HIS A 27 -1.38 -7.97 -18.93
CA HIS A 27 -2.16 -7.10 -19.81
C HIS A 27 -1.90 -5.60 -19.60
N LEU A 28 -1.30 -5.21 -18.47
CA LEU A 28 -1.08 -3.84 -18.06
C LEU A 28 0.37 -3.62 -17.60
N ASP A 29 0.86 -2.39 -17.76
CA ASP A 29 2.19 -2.00 -17.31
C ASP A 29 2.28 -1.95 -15.78
N ALA A 30 3.47 -2.21 -15.23
CA ALA A 30 3.75 -2.27 -13.79
C ALA A 30 3.36 -0.97 -13.07
N TYR A 31 3.48 0.16 -13.75
CA TYR A 31 3.09 1.47 -13.22
C TYR A 31 1.58 1.56 -13.00
N VAL A 32 0.77 1.10 -13.96
CA VAL A 32 -0.70 1.15 -13.88
C VAL A 32 -1.20 0.27 -12.75
N VAL A 33 -0.65 -0.94 -12.60
CA VAL A 33 -1.00 -1.85 -11.50
C VAL A 33 -0.65 -1.24 -10.14
N SER A 34 0.53 -0.63 -10.01
CA SER A 34 0.98 0.02 -8.77
C SER A 34 0.06 1.18 -8.37
N TRP A 35 -0.28 2.04 -9.33
CA TRP A 35 -1.12 3.21 -9.10
C TRP A 35 -2.59 2.84 -8.82
N SER A 36 -3.13 1.81 -9.48
CA SER A 36 -4.49 1.34 -9.20
C SER A 36 -4.65 0.85 -7.77
N LEU A 37 -3.65 0.15 -7.21
CA LEU A 37 -3.70 -0.30 -5.82
C LEU A 37 -3.77 0.87 -4.84
N ILE A 38 -2.97 1.92 -5.05
CA ILE A 38 -3.00 3.13 -4.22
C ILE A 38 -4.32 3.88 -4.41
N PHE A 39 -4.80 3.98 -5.66
CA PHE A 39 -6.05 4.66 -6.01
C PHE A 39 -7.29 4.00 -5.38
N PHE A 40 -7.32 2.67 -5.26
CA PHE A 40 -8.40 1.98 -4.55
C PHE A 40 -8.26 2.06 -3.03
N THR A 41 -7.04 2.20 -2.52
CA THR A 41 -6.74 2.28 -1.08
C THR A 41 -7.09 3.66 -0.51
N LEU A 42 -6.82 4.73 -1.26
CA LEU A 42 -7.04 6.13 -0.86
C LEU A 42 -8.49 6.44 -0.44
N PRO A 43 -9.52 6.20 -1.28
CA PRO A 43 -10.90 6.52 -0.92
C PRO A 43 -11.47 5.60 0.18
N LEU A 44 -10.84 4.45 0.44
CA LEU A 44 -11.23 3.57 1.55
C LEU A 44 -10.66 4.09 2.88
N LEU A 45 -9.41 4.56 2.90
CA LEU A 45 -8.73 5.03 4.12
C LEU A 45 -9.02 6.49 4.47
N LEU A 46 -9.28 7.34 3.47
CA LEU A 46 -9.48 8.78 3.67
C LEU A 46 -10.71 9.11 4.55
N PRO A 47 -11.88 8.45 4.39
CA PRO A 47 -13.03 8.63 5.29
C PRO A 47 -12.76 8.15 6.72
N LEU A 48 -11.94 7.10 6.88
CA LEU A 48 -11.60 6.55 8.19
C LEU A 48 -10.79 7.55 9.02
N LEU A 49 -10.03 8.43 8.36
CA LEU A 49 -9.23 9.47 8.99
C LEU A 49 -10.09 10.55 9.66
N PHE A 50 -11.35 10.74 9.24
CA PHE A 50 -12.30 11.63 9.91
C PHE A 50 -12.89 11.05 11.19
N PHE A 51 -12.80 9.73 11.40
CA PHE A 51 -13.33 9.04 12.57
C PHE A 51 -12.32 8.92 13.72
N ILE A 52 -11.03 9.15 13.45
CA ILE A 52 -9.95 9.02 14.44
C ILE A 52 -9.43 10.40 14.85
N GLU A 53 -9.10 10.57 16.13
CA GLU A 53 -8.42 11.78 16.59
C GLU A 53 -7.02 11.84 15.96
N ILE A 54 -6.72 12.94 15.28
CA ILE A 54 -5.41 13.14 14.64
C ILE A 54 -4.41 13.44 15.75
N PRO A 55 -3.40 12.56 16.00
CA PRO A 55 -2.39 12.80 17.01
C PRO A 55 -1.53 14.02 16.63
N PRO A 56 -0.84 14.67 17.61
CA PRO A 56 0.03 15.79 17.32
C PRO A 56 1.13 15.38 16.34
N LEU A 57 1.02 15.88 15.11
CA LEU A 57 2.01 15.68 14.07
C LEU A 57 3.22 16.56 14.40
N GLY A 58 4.34 15.96 14.79
CA GLY A 58 5.57 16.70 15.05
C GLY A 58 6.12 17.36 13.78
N ASP A 59 7.00 18.36 13.93
CA ASP A 59 7.55 19.13 12.80
C ASP A 59 8.28 18.26 11.76
N GLN A 60 8.79 17.10 12.18
CA GLN A 60 9.46 16.14 11.30
C GLN A 60 8.50 15.21 10.54
N PHE A 61 7.21 15.20 10.90
CA PHE A 61 6.23 14.30 10.31
C PHE A 61 6.10 14.51 8.79
N GLY A 62 6.06 15.76 8.33
CA GLY A 62 5.96 16.06 6.90
C GLY A 62 7.16 15.53 6.10
N LEU A 63 8.37 15.70 6.64
CA LEU A 63 9.61 15.26 5.98
C LEU A 63 9.73 13.73 6.01
N ALA A 64 9.45 13.11 7.16
CA ALA A 64 9.40 11.65 7.29
C ALA A 64 8.34 11.02 6.38
N LEU A 65 7.18 11.67 6.23
CA LEU A 65 6.12 11.22 5.34
C LEU A 65 6.52 11.37 3.87
N MET A 66 7.16 12.47 3.45
CA MET A 66 7.65 12.61 2.08
C MET A 66 8.74 11.58 1.73
N VAL A 67 9.73 11.40 2.60
CA VAL A 67 10.82 10.45 2.38
C VAL A 67 10.30 9.01 2.41
N GLY A 68 9.45 8.68 3.39
CA GLY A 68 8.83 7.37 3.50
C GLY A 68 7.93 7.06 2.31
N ALA A 69 7.07 8.01 1.89
CA ALA A 69 6.18 7.82 0.75
C ALA A 69 6.95 7.63 -0.56
N SER A 70 7.97 8.46 -0.82
CA SER A 70 8.79 8.33 -2.04
C SER A 70 9.53 7.00 -2.08
N LEU A 71 10.16 6.58 -0.98
CA LEU A 71 10.79 5.27 -0.86
C LEU A 71 9.79 4.13 -1.07
N ASN A 72 8.59 4.23 -0.49
CA ASN A 72 7.56 3.21 -0.61
C ASN A 72 7.05 3.07 -2.06
N VAL A 73 6.85 4.19 -2.76
CA VAL A 73 6.50 4.19 -4.20
C VAL A 73 7.59 3.50 -5.02
N VAL A 74 8.86 3.83 -4.81
CA VAL A 74 9.99 3.20 -5.52
C VAL A 74 10.06 1.71 -5.20
N ALA A 75 9.95 1.32 -3.93
CA ALA A 75 9.96 -0.07 -3.49
C ALA A 75 8.81 -0.87 -4.13
N MET A 76 7.62 -0.29 -4.18
CA MET A 76 6.44 -0.93 -4.77
C MET A 76 6.59 -1.15 -6.28
N ILE A 77 7.14 -0.16 -7.01
CA ILE A 77 7.43 -0.29 -8.44
C ILE A 77 8.47 -1.40 -8.67
N LEU A 78 9.55 -1.42 -7.87
CA LEU A 78 10.58 -2.46 -7.97
C LEU A 78 10.02 -3.84 -7.64
N TYR A 79 9.16 -3.95 -6.63
CA TYR A 79 8.50 -5.20 -6.25
C TYR A 79 7.61 -5.74 -7.36
N ILE A 80 6.75 -4.91 -7.95
CA ILE A 80 5.87 -5.31 -9.06
C ILE A 80 6.69 -5.65 -10.32
N ARG A 81 7.81 -4.94 -10.57
CA ARG A 81 8.74 -5.31 -11.64
C ARG A 81 9.43 -6.65 -11.38
N ALA A 82 9.79 -6.96 -10.15
CA ALA A 82 10.40 -8.24 -9.77
C ALA A 82 9.43 -9.42 -9.83
N LEU A 83 8.11 -9.16 -9.80
CA LEU A 83 7.07 -10.17 -10.00
C LEU A 83 6.86 -10.57 -11.47
N LYS A 84 7.40 -9.80 -12.43
CA LYS A 84 7.38 -10.09 -13.87
C LYS A 84 8.44 -11.10 -14.23
#